data_AF-A0A0N9ZI94-F1
#
_entry.id   AF-A0A0N9ZI94-F1
#
_cell.length_a   1.000
_cell.length_b   1.000
_cell.length_c   1.000
_cell.angle_alpha   90.00
_cell.angle_beta   90.00
_cell.angle_gamma   90.00
#
_symmetry.space_group_name_H-M   'P 1'
#
loop_
_entity.id
_entity.type
_entity.pdbx_description
1 polymer ?
#
loop_
_entity_poly.entity_id
_entity_poly.type
_entity_poly.pdbx_seq_one_letter_code
_entity_poly.pdbx_strand_id
1 'polypeptide(L)'
;MEDLLRDYLPIVIFLGLAIALGLVFIFAALIIAVRNPDPEKVSAYECGFNAFDDARMKFDVRFYLVSILFIIFDLEIAFLFPWAVAFKDVGIVGFWSMIVFLGVLTVGFAYEWKKGALEWA
;
A
#
# COMPACT_ATOMS: atom_id res chain seq x y z
N MET A 1 19.47 11.07 22.96
CA MET A 1 19.81 9.72 22.42
C MET A 1 19.07 8.64 23.19
N GLU A 2 19.10 8.70 24.53
CA GLU A 2 18.37 7.76 25.39
C GLU A 2 16.84 7.81 25.17
N ASP A 3 16.24 9.00 25.01
CA ASP A 3 14.80 9.12 24.74
C ASP A 3 14.40 8.51 23.40
N LEU A 4 15.18 8.77 22.35
CA LEU A 4 14.96 8.18 21.02
C LEU A 4 15.09 6.65 21.06
N LEU A 5 16.05 6.12 21.83
CA LEU A 5 16.14 4.68 22.06
C LEU A 5 14.92 4.16 22.83
N ARG A 6 14.45 4.84 23.88
CA ARG A 6 13.25 4.40 24.64
C ARG A 6 11.99 4.34 23.78
N ASP A 7 11.82 5.29 22.87
CA ASP A 7 10.61 5.37 22.04
C ASP A 7 10.65 4.42 20.83
N TYR A 8 11.80 4.29 20.16
CA TYR A 8 11.90 3.52 18.91
C TYR A 8 12.44 2.10 19.07
N LEU A 9 13.23 1.81 20.10
CA LEU A 9 13.77 0.46 20.33
C LEU A 9 12.67 -0.60 20.52
N PRO A 10 11.58 -0.34 21.28
CA PRO A 10 10.49 -1.30 21.38
C PRO A 10 9.84 -1.62 20.04
N ILE A 11 9.70 -0.63 19.15
CA ILE A 11 9.13 -0.80 17.81
C ILE A 11 10.01 -1.74 16.98
N VAL A 12 11.33 -1.52 17.00
CA VAL A 12 12.29 -2.34 16.26
C VAL A 12 12.35 -3.76 16.82
N ILE A 13 12.34 -3.92 18.14
CA ILE A 13 12.29 -5.24 18.79
C ILE A 13 11.02 -5.98 18.40
N PHE A 14 9.86 -5.29 18.42
CA PHE A 14 8.59 -5.89 18.05
C PHE A 14 8.56 -6.33 16.58
N LEU A 15 9.06 -5.48 15.67
CA LEU A 15 9.19 -5.82 14.26
C LEU A 15 10.10 -7.04 14.05
N GLY A 16 11.25 -7.06 14.73
CA GLY A 16 12.18 -8.19 14.70
C GLY A 16 11.55 -9.48 15.21
N LEU A 17 10.79 -9.41 16.31
CA LEU A 17 10.08 -10.56 16.87
C LEU A 17 8.98 -11.07 15.92
N ALA A 18 8.21 -10.17 15.30
CA ALA A 18 7.17 -10.52 14.34
C ALA A 18 7.76 -11.24 13.11
N ILE A 19 8.87 -10.72 12.57
CA ILE A 19 9.59 -11.36 11.45
C ILE A 19 10.14 -12.72 11.89
N ALA A 20 10.80 -12.79 13.05
CA ALA A 20 11.38 -14.03 13.57
C ALA A 20 10.31 -15.11 13.77
N LEU A 21 9.16 -14.75 14.35
CA LEU A 21 8.05 -15.67 14.57
C LEU A 21 7.45 -16.14 13.23
N GLY A 22 7.27 -15.24 12.27
CA GLY A 22 6.82 -15.59 10.91
C GLY A 22 7.78 -16.58 10.24
N LEU A 23 9.09 -16.35 10.36
CA LEU A 23 10.12 -17.28 9.87
C LEU A 23 10.05 -18.63 10.60
N VAL A 24 9.91 -18.66 11.93
CA VAL A 24 9.76 -19.90 12.70
C VAL A 24 8.57 -20.72 12.19
N PHE A 25 7.43 -20.10 11.91
CA PHE A 25 6.27 -20.80 11.35
C PHE A 25 6.52 -21.32 9.94
N ILE A 26 7.19 -20.55 9.08
CA ILE A 26 7.59 -21.02 7.75
C ILE A 26 8.53 -22.22 7.88
N PHE A 27 9.58 -22.14 8.70
CA PHE A 27 10.53 -23.25 8.90
C PHE A 27 9.88 -24.48 9.53
N ALA A 28 8.98 -24.29 10.49
CA ALA A 28 8.22 -25.38 11.08
C ALA A 28 7.36 -26.09 10.01
N ALA A 29 6.68 -25.34 9.14
CA ALA A 29 5.93 -25.90 8.03
C ALA A 29 6.85 -26.64 7.04
N LEU A 30 8.04 -26.13 6.75
CA LEU A 30 8.99 -26.80 5.85
C LEU A 30 9.50 -28.16 6.41
N ILE A 31 9.68 -28.27 7.73
CA ILE A 31 10.24 -29.45 8.41
C ILE A 31 9.17 -30.48 8.78
N ILE A 32 8.03 -30.02 9.32
CA ILE A 32 7.00 -30.89 9.91
C ILE A 32 5.98 -31.35 8.85
N ALA A 33 5.71 -30.55 7.81
CA ALA A 33 4.66 -30.88 6.86
C ALA A 33 5.01 -32.11 6.02
N VAL A 34 4.03 -33.01 5.87
CA VAL A 34 4.12 -34.16 4.97
C VAL A 34 4.18 -33.65 3.53
N ARG A 35 5.27 -33.98 2.83
CA ARG A 35 5.48 -33.61 1.42
C ARG A 35 5.26 -34.84 0.53
N ASN A 36 4.19 -34.82 -0.26
CA ASN A 36 3.92 -35.82 -1.30
C ASN A 36 3.54 -35.12 -2.61
N PRO A 37 4.50 -34.45 -3.29
CA PRO A 37 4.26 -33.78 -4.55
C PRO A 37 4.08 -34.80 -5.67
N ASP A 38 3.05 -34.60 -6.47
CA ASP A 38 2.87 -35.27 -7.76
C ASP A 38 2.68 -34.20 -8.85
N PRO A 39 2.87 -34.54 -10.14
CA PRO A 39 2.82 -33.57 -11.22
C PRO A 39 1.55 -32.73 -11.27
N GLU A 40 0.40 -33.29 -10.89
CA GLU A 40 -0.90 -32.60 -10.87
C GLU A 40 -1.06 -31.70 -9.63
N LYS A 41 -0.52 -32.08 -8.47
CA LYS A 41 -0.51 -31.22 -7.27
C LYS A 41 0.37 -29.97 -7.42
N VAL A 42 1.37 -30.02 -8.29
CA VAL A 42 2.31 -28.91 -8.51
C VAL A 42 2.05 -28.16 -9.82
N SER A 43 1.08 -28.59 -10.62
CA SER A 43 0.65 -27.87 -11.82
C SER A 43 -0.18 -26.62 -11.44
N ALA A 44 -0.19 -25.62 -12.32
CA ALA A 44 -1.03 -24.45 -12.14
C ALA A 44 -2.51 -24.85 -12.09
N TYR A 45 -3.28 -24.20 -11.22
CA TYR A 45 -4.71 -24.45 -11.10
C TYR A 45 -5.47 -23.79 -12.26
N GLU A 46 -6.01 -24.60 -13.16
CA GLU A 46 -6.86 -24.15 -14.28
C GLU A 46 -8.10 -25.05 -14.39
N CYS A 47 -8.82 -25.24 -13.27
CA CYS A 47 -10.05 -26.04 -13.20
C CYS A 47 -9.94 -27.47 -13.79
N GLY A 48 -8.78 -28.12 -13.69
CA GLY A 48 -8.52 -29.46 -14.20
C GLY A 48 -8.02 -29.52 -15.66
N PHE A 49 -7.75 -28.36 -16.27
CA PHE A 49 -7.08 -28.25 -17.56
C PHE A 49 -5.60 -27.89 -17.38
N ASN A 50 -4.83 -28.08 -18.44
CA ASN A 50 -3.49 -27.52 -18.50
C ASN A 50 -3.59 -26.00 -18.61
N ALA A 51 -2.65 -25.28 -17.99
CA ALA A 51 -2.56 -23.83 -18.11
C ALA A 51 -2.58 -23.44 -19.59
N PHE A 52 -3.57 -22.62 -19.95
CA PHE A 52 -3.69 -22.08 -21.28
C PHE A 52 -2.83 -20.82 -21.40
N ASP A 53 -2.21 -20.63 -22.57
CA ASP A 53 -1.58 -19.38 -23.00
C ASP A 53 -0.33 -18.90 -22.24
N ASP A 54 0.33 -17.87 -22.80
CA ASP A 54 1.46 -17.17 -22.15
C ASP A 54 0.94 -16.21 -21.07
N ALA A 55 1.43 -16.36 -19.84
CA ALA A 55 1.08 -15.50 -18.70
C ALA A 55 1.54 -14.03 -18.85
N ARG A 56 2.21 -13.66 -19.95
CA ARG A 56 2.74 -12.32 -20.24
C ARG A 56 1.76 -11.42 -20.98
N MET A 57 0.48 -11.49 -20.64
CA MET A 57 -0.53 -10.57 -21.16
C MET A 57 -0.38 -9.16 -20.57
N LYS A 58 -0.74 -8.15 -21.35
CA LYS A 58 -0.77 -6.77 -20.86
C LYS A 58 -1.89 -6.64 -19.84
N PHE A 59 -1.55 -6.18 -18.64
CA PHE A 59 -2.52 -5.82 -17.63
C PHE A 59 -3.24 -4.53 -18.01
N ASP A 60 -4.47 -4.36 -17.52
CA ASP A 60 -5.27 -3.18 -17.77
C ASP A 60 -4.57 -1.91 -17.21
N VAL A 61 -4.55 -0.83 -17.99
CA VAL A 61 -3.98 0.47 -17.61
C VAL A 61 -4.71 1.08 -16.41
N ARG A 62 -5.95 0.65 -16.11
CA ARG A 62 -6.71 1.08 -14.94
C ARG A 62 -5.94 0.95 -13.63
N PHE A 63 -5.16 -0.12 -13.43
CA PHE A 63 -4.33 -0.29 -12.22
C PHE A 63 -3.27 0.80 -12.08
N TYR A 64 -2.70 1.24 -13.20
CA TYR A 64 -1.73 2.32 -13.23
C TYR A 64 -2.37 3.68 -12.91
N LEU A 65 -3.56 3.96 -13.45
CA LEU A 65 -4.31 5.19 -13.16
C LEU A 65 -4.65 5.30 -11.66
N VAL A 66 -5.16 4.22 -11.07
CA VAL A 66 -5.46 4.17 -9.63
C VAL A 66 -4.20 4.34 -8.77
N SER A 67 -3.08 3.77 -9.19
CA SER A 67 -1.80 3.86 -8.46
C SER A 67 -1.23 5.28 -8.49
N ILE A 68 -1.29 5.99 -9.62
CA ILE A 68 -0.86 7.39 -9.70
C ILE A 68 -1.76 8.28 -8.83
N LEU A 69 -3.07 8.07 -8.89
CA LEU A 69 -4.00 8.82 -8.07
C LEU A 69 -3.74 8.60 -6.57
N PHE A 70 -3.48 7.35 -6.16
CA PHE A 70 -3.08 7.03 -4.80
C PHE A 70 -1.81 7.78 -4.37
N ILE A 71 -0.78 7.83 -5.23
CA ILE A 71 0.47 8.57 -4.93
C ILE A 71 0.20 10.06 -4.74
N ILE A 72 -0.67 10.66 -5.56
CA ILE A 72 -1.03 12.07 -5.43
C ILE A 72 -1.76 12.33 -4.11
N PHE A 73 -2.72 11.48 -3.74
CA PHE A 73 -3.42 11.60 -2.46
C PHE A 73 -2.54 11.32 -1.24
N ASP A 74 -1.59 10.39 -1.34
CA ASP A 74 -0.65 10.13 -0.26
C ASP A 74 0.26 11.35 -0.02
N LEU A 75 0.71 12.00 -1.11
CA LEU A 75 1.42 13.27 -1.02
C LEU A 75 0.57 14.38 -0.41
N GLU A 76 -0.72 14.48 -0.74
CA GLU A 76 -1.65 15.42 -0.11
C GLU A 76 -1.66 15.26 1.41
N ILE A 77 -1.82 14.02 1.89
CA ILE A 77 -1.85 13.69 3.31
C ILE A 77 -0.50 14.03 3.97
N ALA A 78 0.62 13.76 3.30
CA ALA A 78 1.95 14.11 3.78
C ALA A 78 2.12 15.63 4.03
N PHE A 79 1.46 16.48 3.23
CA PHE A 79 1.42 17.94 3.48
C PHE A 79 0.37 18.35 4.53
N LEU A 80 -0.73 17.61 4.61
CA LEU A 80 -1.81 17.89 5.57
C LEU A 80 -1.37 17.65 7.02
N PHE A 81 -0.57 16.62 7.29
CA PHE A 81 -0.15 16.26 8.64
C PHE A 81 0.63 17.36 9.37
N PRO A 82 1.73 17.94 8.82
CA PRO A 82 2.45 19.02 9.47
C PRO A 82 1.57 20.24 9.74
N TRP A 83 0.69 20.60 8.80
CA TRP A 83 -0.26 21.69 8.97
C TRP A 83 -1.28 21.42 10.09
N ALA A 84 -1.80 20.20 10.17
CA ALA A 84 -2.76 19.80 11.21
C ALA A 84 -2.11 19.81 12.61
N VAL A 85 -0.88 19.30 12.72
CA VAL A 85 -0.13 19.28 14.00
C VAL A 85 0.25 20.69 14.45
N ALA A 86 0.69 21.55 13.52
CA ALA A 86 1.10 22.92 13.81
C ALA A 86 -0.04 23.95 13.70
N PHE A 87 -1.31 23.52 13.59
CA PHE A 87 -2.45 24.37 13.21
C PHE A 87 -2.56 25.68 14.03
N LYS A 88 -2.24 25.62 15.33
CA LYS A 88 -2.28 26.78 16.24
C LYS A 88 -1.22 27.83 15.92
N ASP A 89 -0.10 27.43 15.31
CA ASP A 89 1.06 28.29 15.07
C ASP A 89 1.09 28.87 13.65
N VAL A 90 0.36 28.28 12.70
CA VAL A 90 0.39 28.68 11.27
C VAL A 90 -0.40 29.97 10.98
N GLY A 91 -1.30 30.37 11.89
CA GLY A 91 -2.13 31.56 11.75
C GLY A 91 -3.11 31.53 10.57
N ILE A 92 -3.76 32.66 10.30
CA ILE A 92 -4.82 32.75 9.28
C ILE A 92 -4.30 32.53 7.85
N VAL A 93 -3.05 32.91 7.57
CA VAL A 93 -2.43 32.71 6.26
C VAL A 93 -2.20 31.21 6.02
N GLY A 94 -1.68 30.49 7.00
CA GLY A 94 -1.52 29.04 6.93
C GLY A 94 -2.83 28.29 6.74
N PHE A 95 -3.90 28.75 7.41
CA PHE A 95 -5.24 28.22 7.21
C PHE A 95 -5.69 28.35 5.76
N TRP A 96 -5.70 29.57 5.21
CA TRP A 96 -6.17 29.80 3.84
C TRP A 96 -5.29 29.17 2.76
N SER A 97 -3.97 29.14 2.97
CA SER A 97 -3.05 28.43 2.07
C SER A 97 -3.40 26.94 1.95
N MET A 98 -3.71 26.28 3.07
CA MET A 98 -4.11 24.87 3.04
C MET A 98 -5.50 24.68 2.41
N ILE A 99 -6.45 25.57 2.68
CA ILE A 99 -7.77 25.51 2.03
C ILE A 99 -7.65 25.62 0.51
N VAL A 100 -6.78 26.53 0.01
CA VAL A 100 -6.51 26.65 -1.43
C VAL A 100 -5.83 25.39 -1.96
N PHE A 101 -4.83 24.85 -1.25
CA PHE A 101 -4.13 23.62 -1.63
C PHE A 101 -5.10 22.44 -1.78
N LEU A 102 -5.92 22.18 -0.76
CA LEU A 102 -6.95 21.14 -0.78
C LEU A 102 -7.99 21.40 -1.88
N GLY A 103 -8.37 22.65 -2.11
CA GLY A 103 -9.28 23.04 -3.17
C GLY A 103 -8.76 22.68 -4.56
N VAL A 104 -7.48 22.97 -4.85
CA VAL A 104 -6.85 22.64 -6.15
C VAL A 104 -6.81 21.13 -6.37
N LEU A 105 -6.43 20.34 -5.36
CA LEU A 105 -6.37 18.89 -5.48
C LEU A 105 -7.76 18.26 -5.59
N THR A 106 -8.74 18.75 -4.83
CA THR A 106 -10.15 18.33 -4.93
C THR A 106 -10.71 18.57 -6.34
N VAL A 107 -10.36 19.69 -6.98
CA VAL A 107 -10.76 19.97 -8.36
C VAL A 107 -10.10 18.98 -9.33
N GLY A 108 -8.81 18.66 -9.14
CA GLY A 108 -8.11 17.64 -9.93
C GLY A 108 -8.79 16.27 -9.81
N PHE A 109 -9.10 15.85 -8.58
CA PHE A 109 -9.82 14.61 -8.33
C PHE A 109 -11.21 14.59 -8.97
N ALA A 110 -11.99 15.66 -8.83
CA ALA A 110 -13.32 15.76 -9.44
C ALA A 110 -13.26 15.67 -10.97
N TYR A 111 -12.21 16.22 -11.59
CA TYR A 111 -11.99 16.10 -13.03
C TYR A 111 -11.68 14.65 -13.45
N GLU A 112 -10.81 13.95 -12.73
CA GLU A 112 -10.46 12.56 -13.02
C GLU A 112 -11.65 11.62 -12.82
N TRP A 113 -12.44 11.85 -11.76
CA TRP A 113 -13.70 11.15 -11.52
C TRP A 113 -14.64 11.32 -12.71
N LYS A 114 -14.86 12.57 -13.16
CA LYS A 114 -15.74 12.86 -14.30
C LYS A 114 -15.23 12.27 -15.61
N LYS A 115 -13.93 12.08 -15.76
CA LYS A 115 -13.32 11.41 -16.92
C LYS A 115 -13.39 9.88 -16.87
N GLY A 116 -13.93 9.30 -15.81
CA GLY A 116 -14.05 7.85 -15.68
C GLY A 116 -12.73 7.15 -15.36
N ALA A 117 -11.70 7.88 -14.90
CA ALA A 117 -10.42 7.27 -14.50
C ALA A 117 -10.56 6.28 -13.33
N LEU A 118 -11.68 6.37 -12.60
CA LEU A 118 -12.04 5.54 -11.46
C LEU A 118 -13.13 4.50 -11.78
N GLU A 119 -13.60 4.41 -13.04
CA GLU A 119 -14.64 3.47 -13.40
C GLU A 119 -14.08 2.05 -13.56
N TRP A 120 -14.68 1.13 -12.80
CA TRP A 120 -14.26 -0.27 -12.70
C TRP A 120 -15.36 -1.25 -13.14
N ALA A 121 -16.27 -0.77 -13.96
CA ALA A 121 -17.28 -1.56 -14.67
C ALA A 121 -16.84 -1.87 -16.11
#